data_AF-A0A3D5SWJ6-F1
#
_entry.id   AF-A0A3D5SWJ6-F1
#
_cell.length_a   1.000
_cell.length_b   1.000
_cell.length_c   1.000
_cell.angle_alpha   90.00
_cell.angle_beta   90.00
_cell.angle_gamma   90.00
#
_symmetry.space_group_name_H-M   'P 1'
#
loop_
_entity.id
_entity.type
_entity.pdbx_description
1 polymer ?
#
loop_
_entity_poly.entity_id
_entity_poly.type
_entity_poly.pdbx_seq_one_letter_code
_entity_poly.pdbx_strand_id
1 'polypeptide(L)' 'MRQLPLDLRARRHATFDNFVAGANGEALARLRALAAPGCYEMIYLWGTPGSGRSHLLRATAAAASSAGR' A
#
# COMPACT_ATOMS: atom_id res chain seq x y z
N MET A 1 -22.43 -34.76 9.52
CA MET A 1 -21.51 -33.61 9.68
C MET A 1 -22.23 -32.36 9.19
N ARG A 2 -22.17 -31.24 9.89
CA ARG A 2 -22.85 -29.98 9.52
C ARG A 2 -21.80 -28.90 9.27
N GLN A 3 -21.69 -28.41 8.03
CA GLN A 3 -20.78 -27.32 7.67
C GLN A 3 -21.33 -25.99 8.21
N LEU A 4 -20.51 -25.24 8.94
CA LEU A 4 -20.84 -23.88 9.37
C LEU A 4 -20.39 -22.89 8.31
N PRO A 5 -21.17 -21.83 8.02
CA PRO A 5 -20.76 -20.79 7.10
C PRO A 5 -19.54 -20.05 7.65
N LEU A 6 -18.49 -19.92 6.84
CA LEU A 6 -17.32 -19.10 7.13
C LEU A 6 -17.60 -17.68 6.64
N ASP A 7 -17.63 -16.70 7.55
CA ASP A 7 -17.81 -15.29 7.23
C ASP A 7 -16.55 -14.74 6.52
N LEU A 8 -16.40 -15.07 5.24
CA LEU A 8 -15.35 -14.57 4.37
C LEU A 8 -15.72 -13.16 3.92
N ARG A 9 -15.00 -12.17 4.45
CA ARG A 9 -15.16 -10.78 4.03
C ARG A 9 -14.33 -10.49 2.79
N ALA A 10 -14.81 -9.52 2.01
CA ALA A 10 -14.05 -8.98 0.89
C ALA A 10 -12.67 -8.50 1.35
N ARG A 11 -11.67 -8.71 0.50
CA ARG A 11 -10.29 -8.31 0.79
C ARG A 11 -10.23 -6.78 0.91
N ARG A 12 -9.67 -6.29 2.01
CA ARG A 12 -9.51 -4.83 2.25
C ARG A 12 -8.67 -4.20 1.14
N HIS A 13 -9.00 -2.97 0.77
CA HIS A 13 -8.18 -2.18 -0.14
C HIS A 13 -6.78 -1.96 0.46
N ALA A 14 -5.75 -1.95 -0.38
CA ALA A 14 -4.39 -1.69 0.05
C ALA A 14 -4.22 -0.20 0.37
N THR A 15 -3.96 0.12 1.64
CA THR A 15 -3.68 1.49 2.11
C THR A 15 -2.36 1.48 2.87
N PHE A 16 -1.80 2.66 3.16
CA PHE A 16 -0.62 2.74 4.03
C PHE A 16 -0.95 2.32 5.46
N ASP A 17 -2.18 2.56 5.93
CA ASP A 17 -2.60 2.28 7.32
C ASP A 17 -2.73 0.78 7.62
N ASN A 18 -2.96 -0.04 6.59
CA ASN A 18 -3.02 -1.48 6.72
C ASN A 18 -1.79 -2.21 6.18
N PHE A 19 -0.68 -1.48 5.99
CA PHE A 19 0.63 -2.04 5.70
C PHE A 19 1.49 -2.08 6.96
N VAL A 20 2.05 -3.24 7.28
CA VAL A 20 2.95 -3.39 8.44
C VAL A 20 4.34 -2.90 8.05
N ALA A 21 4.77 -1.78 8.64
CA ALA A 21 5.98 -1.08 8.22
C ALA A 21 7.28 -1.87 8.43
N GLY A 22 7.43 -2.53 9.59
CA GLY A 22 8.72 -3.12 9.99
C GLY A 22 9.85 -2.08 9.92
N ALA A 23 10.98 -2.46 9.31
CA ALA A 23 12.12 -1.56 9.10
C ALA A 23 11.97 -0.61 7.89
N ASN A 24 10.84 -0.62 7.17
CA ASN A 24 10.67 0.11 5.90
C ASN A 24 10.16 1.55 6.08
N GLY A 25 10.45 2.19 7.22
CA GLY A 25 9.93 3.52 7.55
C GLY A 25 10.27 4.58 6.50
N GLU A 26 11.52 4.59 6.02
CA GLU A 26 11.97 5.54 4.99
C GLU A 26 11.25 5.30 3.65
N ALA A 27 11.13 4.04 3.21
CA ALA A 27 10.42 3.71 1.98
C ALA A 27 8.94 4.16 2.04
N LEU A 28 8.28 3.98 3.18
CA LEU A 28 6.91 4.48 3.41
C LEU A 28 6.84 6.01 3.36
N ALA A 29 7.79 6.70 3.99
CA ALA A 29 7.83 8.16 3.98
C ALA A 29 8.00 8.71 2.55
N ARG A 30 8.92 8.13 1.77
CA ARG A 30 9.15 8.50 0.36
C ARG A 30 7.94 8.23 -0.51
N LEU A 31 7.26 7.08 -0.34
CA LEU A 31 6.04 6.78 -1.09
C LEU A 31 4.87 7.72 -0.75
N ARG A 32 4.74 8.13 0.52
CA ARG A 32 3.75 9.15 0.91
C ARG A 32 4.08 10.52 0.30
N ALA A 33 5.36 10.92 0.30
CA ALA A 33 5.79 12.15 -0.36
C ALA A 33 5.54 12.11 -1.88
N LEU A 34 5.77 10.96 -2.52
CA LEU A 34 5.46 10.75 -3.93
C LEU A 34 3.97 10.91 -4.24
N ALA A 35 3.08 10.58 -3.31
CA ALA A 35 1.64 10.77 -3.49
C ALA A 35 1.20 12.24 -3.42
N ALA A 36 2.02 13.14 -2.87
CA ALA A 36 1.66 14.55 -2.74
C ALA A 36 1.70 15.30 -4.09
N PRO A 37 0.78 16.24 -4.34
CA PRO A 37 0.83 17.13 -5.50
C PRO A 37 2.17 17.88 -5.57
N GLY A 38 2.67 18.12 -6.78
CA GLY A 38 3.95 18.83 -6.98
C GLY A 38 5.21 18.02 -6.68
N CYS A 39 5.09 16.74 -6.33
CA CYS A 39 6.23 15.83 -6.28
C CYS A 39 6.56 15.28 -7.68
N TYR A 40 7.83 15.36 -8.10
CA TYR A 40 8.34 14.88 -9.38
C TYR A 40 9.40 13.77 -9.25
N GLU A 41 9.50 13.16 -8.07
CA GLU A 41 10.45 12.07 -7.82
C GLU A 41 10.09 10.78 -8.58
N MET A 42 11.11 10.01 -8.94
CA MET A 42 10.97 8.64 -9.42
C MET A 42 11.54 7.69 -8.37
N ILE A 43 10.73 6.74 -7.90
CA ILE A 43 11.14 5.75 -6.90
C ILE A 43 11.14 4.36 -7.53
N TYR A 44 12.28 3.67 -7.47
CA TYR A 44 12.38 2.25 -7.81
C TYR A 44 12.19 1.40 -6.55
N LEU A 45 11.09 0.65 -6.49
CA LEU A 45 10.73 -0.19 -5.34
C LEU A 45 11.07 -1.66 -5.60
N TRP A 46 11.97 -2.22 -4.79
CA TRP A 46 12.40 -3.62 -4.88
C TRP A 46 12.21 -4.38 -3.56
N GLY A 47 12.27 -5.70 -3.62
CA GLY A 47 12.05 -6.58 -2.48
C GLY A 47 11.73 -8.01 -2.92
N THR A 48 11.87 -8.96 -2.01
CA THR A 48 11.58 -10.39 -2.24
C THR A 48 10.10 -10.64 -2.57
N PRO A 49 9.73 -11.81 -3.12
CA PRO A 49 8.33 -12.21 -3.24
C PRO A 49 7.61 -12.11 -1.88
N GLY A 50 6.40 -11.55 -1.86
CA GLY A 50 5.63 -11.36 -0.62
C GLY A 50 5.98 -10.10 0.20
N SER A 51 7.00 -9.32 -0.19
CA SER A 51 7.37 -8.06 0.49
C SER A 51 6.32 -6.93 0.44
N GLY A 52 5.20 -7.12 -0.26
CA GLY A 52 4.12 -6.14 -0.31
C GLY A 52 4.33 -4.99 -1.31
N ARG A 53 5.26 -5.10 -2.26
CA ARG A 53 5.48 -4.08 -3.32
C ARG A 53 4.18 -3.65 -4.03
N SER A 54 3.37 -4.61 -4.47
CA SER A 54 2.07 -4.31 -5.12
C SER A 54 1.02 -3.73 -4.16
N HIS A 55 1.16 -3.95 -2.86
CA HIS A 55 0.31 -3.29 -1.85
C HIS A 55 0.69 -1.82 -1.75
N LEU A 56 1.98 -1.54 -1.59
CA LEU A 56 2.53 -0.19 -1.49
C LEU A 56 2.26 0.65 -2.74
N LEU A 57 2.40 0.08 -3.94
CA LEU A 57 2.09 0.80 -5.18
C LEU A 57 0.60 1.15 -5.28
N ARG A 58 -0.31 0.24 -4.91
CA ARG A 58 -1.76 0.52 -4.89
C ARG A 58 -2.12 1.57 -3.83
N ALA A 59 -1.52 1.50 -2.65
CA ALA A 59 -1.70 2.49 -1.59
C ALA A 59 -1.22 3.88 -2.03
N THR A 60 -0.08 3.95 -2.72
CA THR A 60 0.48 5.21 -3.25
C THR A 60 -0.45 5.81 -4.31
N ALA A 61 -0.93 5.01 -5.26
CA ALA A 61 -1.87 5.47 -6.29
C ALA A 61 -3.20 5.96 -5.69
N ALA A 62 -3.75 5.22 -4.72
CA ALA A 62 -4.96 5.63 -4.03
C ALA A 62 -4.77 6.95 -3.26
N ALA A 63 -3.64 7.10 -2.56
CA ALA A 63 -3.31 8.32 -1.84
C ALA A 63 -3.13 9.52 -2.79
N ALA A 64 -2.47 9.34 -3.94
CA ALA A 64 -2.30 10.38 -4.94
C ALA A 64 -3.65 10.84 -5.52
N SER A 65 -4.51 9.88 -5.87
CA SER A 65 -5.86 10.17 -6.34
C SER A 65 -6.69 10.93 -5.29
N SER A 66 -6.61 10.55 -4.00
CA SER A 66 -7.29 11.28 -2.94
C SER A 66 -6.73 12.69 -2.70
N ALA A 67 -5.46 12.92 -3.01
CA ALA A 67 -4.80 14.22 -2.88
C ALA A 67 -4.99 15.13 -4.10
N GLY A 68 -5.71 14.68 -5.13
CA GLY A 68 -5.93 15.43 -6.36
C GLY A 68 -4.69 15.54 -7.26
N ARG A 69 -3.76 14.58 -7.14
CA ARG A 69 -2.59 14.44 -8.02
C ARG A 69 -2.92 13.58 -9.24
#